data_AF-A0A158JS13-F1
#
_entry.id   AF-A0A158JS13-F1
#
_cell.length_a   1.000
_cell.length_b   1.000
_cell.length_c   1.000
_cell.angle_alpha   90.00
_cell.angle_beta   90.00
_cell.angle_gamma   90.00
#
_symmetry.space_group_name_H-M   'P 1'
#
loop_
_entity.id
_entity.type
_entity.pdbx_description
1 polymer ?
#
loop_
_entity_poly.entity_id
_entity_poly.type
_entity_poly.pdbx_seq_one_letter_code
_entity_poly.pdbx_strand_id
1 'polypeptide(L)'
;MLRIRSLRVTAQLADTEMCAEYCAQTGRLRILKDGALVREWFPPNSWMAIASVAGARNWGTRPDSNELRALLESQMSLLHIG
;
A
#
# COMPACT_ATOMS: atom_id res chain seq x y z
N MET A 1 -5.18 25.25 0.38
CA MET A 1 -5.15 23.91 -0.25
C MET A 1 -4.95 22.86 0.84
N LEU A 2 -5.92 21.97 1.05
CA LEU A 2 -5.78 20.84 1.97
C LEU A 2 -4.67 19.93 1.44
N ARG A 3 -3.52 19.88 2.11
CA ARG A 3 -2.43 18.95 1.79
C ARG A 3 -2.97 17.54 2.07
N ILE A 4 -3.37 16.84 1.03
CA ILE A 4 -3.78 15.43 1.14
C ILE A 4 -2.59 14.71 1.77
N ARG A 5 -2.77 14.21 3.00
CA ARG A 5 -1.75 13.38 3.66
C ARG A 5 -1.81 11.99 3.04
N SER A 6 -1.19 11.87 1.88
CA SER A 6 -0.92 10.59 1.24
C SER A 6 0.43 10.08 1.72
N LEU A 7 0.43 8.89 2.32
CA LEU A 7 1.64 8.16 2.60
C LEU A 7 2.00 7.38 1.35
N ARG A 8 3.25 7.48 0.88
CA ARG A 8 3.74 6.75 -0.28
C ARG A 8 5.04 6.06 0.08
N VAL A 9 5.16 4.82 -0.35
CA VAL A 9 6.41 4.05 -0.32
C VAL A 9 6.67 3.46 -1.70
N THR A 10 7.93 3.33 -2.05
CA THR A 10 8.38 2.76 -3.32
C THR A 10 9.37 1.66 -3.04
N ALA A 11 9.39 0.64 -3.89
CA ALA A 11 10.38 -0.42 -3.86
C ALA A 11 10.63 -0.91 -5.29
N GLN A 12 11.81 -1.45 -5.53
CA GLN A 12 12.20 -2.01 -6.82
C GLN A 12 12.10 -3.53 -6.77
N LEU A 13 11.49 -4.13 -7.79
CA LEU A 13 11.45 -5.57 -7.99
C LEU A 13 12.05 -5.87 -9.38
N ALA A 14 13.22 -6.50 -9.40
CA ALA A 14 14.02 -6.67 -10.61
C ALA A 14 14.24 -5.31 -11.33
N ASP A 15 13.55 -5.08 -12.45
CA ASP A 15 13.61 -3.85 -13.26
C ASP A 15 12.31 -3.04 -13.22
N THR A 16 11.39 -3.36 -12.31
CA THR A 16 10.08 -2.72 -12.18
C THR A 16 10.00 -1.92 -10.89
N GLU A 17 9.65 -0.65 -10.97
CA GLU A 17 9.27 0.14 -9.80
C GLU A 17 7.84 -0.21 -9.38
N MET A 18 7.63 -0.59 -8.11
CA MET A 18 6.30 -0.58 -7.54
C MET A 18 6.16 0.47 -6.44
N CYS A 19 4.96 1.01 -6.35
CA CYS A 19 4.59 2.03 -5.37
C CYS A 19 3.34 1.59 -4.62
N ALA A 20 3.32 1.81 -3.30
CA ALA A 20 2.09 1.78 -2.52
C ALA A 20 1.76 3.20 -2.06
N GLU A 21 0.52 3.64 -2.31
CA GLU A 21 0.00 4.94 -1.91
C GLU A 21 -1.24 4.77 -1.04
N TYR A 22 -1.24 5.41 0.13
CA TYR A 22 -2.35 5.40 1.06
C TYR A 22 -2.83 6.82 1.35
N CYS A 23 -4.10 7.12 1.06
CA CYS A 23 -4.73 8.39 1.36
C CYS A 23 -5.35 8.36 2.77
N ALA A 24 -4.76 9.06 3.72
CA ALA A 24 -5.24 9.05 5.10
C ALA A 24 -6.58 9.80 5.32
N GLN A 25 -7.09 10.50 4.30
CA GLN A 25 -8.39 11.17 4.34
C GLN A 25 -9.52 10.27 3.86
N THR A 26 -9.28 9.43 2.86
CA THR A 26 -10.31 8.56 2.28
C THR A 26 -10.12 7.09 2.65
N GLY A 27 -8.98 6.73 3.25
CA GLY A 27 -8.57 5.35 3.49
C GLY A 27 -8.27 4.57 2.21
N ARG A 28 -8.19 5.24 1.05
CA ARG A 28 -7.91 4.58 -0.24
C ARG A 28 -6.45 4.15 -0.31
N LEU A 29 -6.24 2.90 -0.72
CA LEU A 29 -4.94 2.28 -0.93
C LEU A 29 -4.77 1.94 -2.41
N ARG A 30 -3.62 2.26 -2.99
CA ARG A 30 -3.30 2.00 -4.39
C ARG A 30 -1.94 1.34 -4.50
N ILE A 31 -1.82 0.36 -5.39
CA ILE A 31 -0.55 -0.25 -5.78
C ILE A 31 -0.32 0.09 -7.25
N LEU A 32 0.82 0.68 -7.54
CA LEU A 32 1.24 1.02 -8.89
C LEU A 32 2.47 0.21 -9.27
N LYS A 33 2.60 -0.11 -10.56
CA LYS A 33 3.74 -0.77 -11.20
C LYS A 33 4.15 0.08 -12.40
N ASP A 34 5.37 0.60 -12.39
CA ASP A 34 5.88 1.56 -13.40
C ASP A 34 4.90 2.71 -13.65
N GLY A 35 4.28 3.22 -12.58
CA GLY A 35 3.27 4.28 -12.63
C GLY A 35 1.86 3.85 -13.07
N ALA A 36 1.67 2.61 -13.53
CA ALA A 36 0.35 2.06 -13.87
C ALA A 36 -0.35 1.48 -12.64
N LEU A 37 -1.64 1.76 -12.45
CA LEU A 37 -2.43 1.21 -11.34
C LEU A 37 -2.65 -0.30 -11.52
N VAL A 38 -2.15 -1.09 -10.57
CA VAL A 38 -2.32 -2.55 -10.55
C VAL A 38 -3.46 -2.97 -9.63
N ARG A 39 -3.55 -2.35 -8.45
CA ARG A 39 -4.63 -2.62 -7.48
C ARG A 39 -5.08 -1.35 -6.81
N GLU A 40 -6.37 -1.31 -6.49
CA GLU A 40 -6.98 -0.25 -5.72
C GLU A 40 -7.94 -0.86 -4.70
N TRP A 41 -7.86 -0.39 -3.46
CA TRP A 41 -8.76 -0.77 -2.39
C TRP A 41 -9.30 0.45 -1.67
N PHE A 42 -10.58 0.36 -1.32
CA PHE A 42 -11.29 1.29 -0.47
C PHE A 42 -11.54 0.66 0.91
N PRO A 43 -11.83 1.45 1.95
CA PRO A 43 -12.27 0.91 3.22
C PRO A 43 -13.52 0.01 3.08
N PRO A 44 -13.63 -1.09 3.85
CA PRO A 44 -12.66 -1.57 4.85
C PRO A 44 -11.52 -2.43 4.26
N ASN A 45 -11.58 -2.80 2.98
CA ASN A 45 -10.62 -3.71 2.34
C ASN A 45 -9.19 -3.20 2.37
N SER A 46 -8.99 -1.88 2.24
CA SER A 46 -7.67 -1.26 2.36
C SER A 46 -7.07 -1.45 3.76
N TRP A 47 -7.88 -1.35 4.80
CA TRP A 47 -7.44 -1.57 6.18
C TRP A 47 -7.14 -3.06 6.42
N MET A 48 -8.02 -3.95 5.94
CA MET A 48 -7.80 -5.40 5.99
C MET A 48 -6.47 -5.80 5.34
N ALA A 49 -6.20 -5.31 4.13
CA ALA A 49 -4.98 -5.62 3.41
C ALA A 49 -3.71 -5.24 4.19
N ILE A 50 -3.67 -4.04 4.77
CA ILE A 50 -2.51 -3.56 5.55
C ILE A 50 -2.35 -4.39 6.84
N ALA A 51 -3.45 -4.68 7.52
CA ALA A 51 -3.39 -5.40 8.79
C ALA A 51 -2.94 -6.85 8.66
N SER A 52 -3.32 -7.50 7.56
CA SER A 52 -2.91 -8.87 7.24
C SER A 52 -1.39 -9.04 7.13
N VAL A 53 -0.66 -7.98 6.77
CA VAL A 53 0.80 -8.00 6.62
C VAL A 53 1.54 -7.34 7.79
N ALA A 54 0.91 -6.37 8.44
CA ALA A 54 1.50 -5.61 9.55
C ALA A 54 1.34 -6.28 10.92
N GLY A 55 0.66 -7.44 10.99
CA GLY A 55 0.28 -8.06 12.25
C GLY A 55 -0.72 -7.22 13.04
N ALA A 56 -1.56 -6.45 12.35
CA ALA A 56 -2.60 -5.59 12.92
C ALA A 56 -2.11 -4.50 13.92
N ARG A 57 -0.82 -4.12 13.89
CA ARG A 57 -0.22 -3.18 14.85
C ARG A 57 -0.92 -1.81 14.90
N ASN A 58 -1.36 -1.28 13.76
CA ASN A 58 -2.14 -0.05 13.67
C ASN A 58 -3.58 -0.29 13.18
N TRP A 59 -4.18 -1.44 13.53
CA TRP A 59 -5.58 -1.70 13.18
C TRP A 59 -6.52 -0.62 13.73
N GLY A 60 -7.36 -0.05 12.87
CA GLY A 60 -8.27 1.04 13.24
C GLY A 60 -7.61 2.41 13.40
N THR A 61 -6.30 2.55 13.11
CA THR A 61 -5.58 3.83 13.13
C THR A 61 -4.92 4.11 11.76
N ARG A 62 -4.11 5.17 11.67
CA ARG A 62 -3.41 5.51 10.42
C ARG A 62 -2.21 4.59 10.24
N PRO A 63 -2.07 3.91 9.10
CA PRO A 63 -0.93 3.06 8.83
C PRO A 63 0.35 3.88 8.71
N ASP A 64 1.48 3.30 9.13
CA ASP A 64 2.80 3.89 8.97
C ASP A 64 3.54 3.39 7.71
N SER A 65 4.70 3.99 7.42
CA SER A 65 5.49 3.64 6.23
C SER A 65 6.01 2.21 6.23
N ASN A 66 6.25 1.61 7.40
CA ASN A 66 6.74 0.24 7.48
C ASN A 66 5.61 -0.76 7.19
N GLU A 67 4.40 -0.51 7.68
CA GLU A 67 3.24 -1.33 7.36
C GLU A 67 2.89 -1.25 5.86
N LEU A 68 2.95 -0.04 5.28
CA LEU A 68 2.72 0.14 3.85
C LEU A 68 3.82 -0.53 3.01
N ARG A 69 5.06 -0.59 3.52
CA ARG A 69 6.16 -1.30 2.86
C ARG A 69 6.01 -2.82 2.95
N ALA A 70 5.64 -3.35 4.10
CA ALA A 70 5.35 -4.78 4.25
C ALA A 70 4.22 -5.23 3.31
N LEU A 71 3.21 -4.38 3.11
CA LEU A 71 2.17 -4.61 2.12
C LEU A 71 2.73 -4.64 0.70
N LEU A 72 3.54 -3.65 0.33
CA LEU A 72 4.13 -3.56 -0.99
C LEU A 72 5.00 -4.80 -1.29
N GLU A 73 5.83 -5.23 -0.35
CA GLU A 73 6.68 -6.43 -0.46
C GLU A 73 5.83 -7.72 -0.60
N SER A 74 4.71 -7.81 0.13
CA SER A 74 3.75 -8.92 -0.03
C SER A 74 3.13 -8.93 -1.43
N GLN A 75 2.72 -7.77 -1.96
CA GLN A 75 2.17 -7.68 -3.32
C GLN A 75 3.20 -8.02 -4.39
N MET A 76 4.45 -7.57 -4.21
CA MET A 76 5.56 -7.94 -5.08
C MET A 76 5.79 -9.45 -5.12
N SER A 77 5.80 -10.09 -3.95
CA SER A 77 5.95 -11.55 -3.85
C SER A 77 4.81 -12.28 -4.55
N LEU A 78 3.56 -11.84 -4.38
CA LEU A 78 2.40 -12.43 -5.05
C LEU A 78 2.45 -12.27 -6.58
N LEU A 79 2.99 -11.15 -7.07
CA LEU A 79 3.12 -10.88 -8.52
C LEU A 79 4.30 -11.60 -9.17
N HIS A 80 5.30 -12.02 -8.38
CA HIS A 80 6.44 -12.80 -8.85
C HIS A 80 6.13 -14.31 -8.95
N ILE A 81 5.01 -14.78 -8.37
CA ILE A 81 4.58 -16.18 -8.44
C ILE A 81 3.62 -16.41 -9.64
N GLY A 82 3.61 -15.50 -10.61
CA GLY A 82 2.80 -15.57 -11.83
C GLY A 82 3.60 -15.92 -13.07
#